data_AF-B1YCY8-F1
#
_entry.id   AF-B1YCY8-F1
#
_cell.length_a   1.000
_cell.length_b   1.000
_cell.length_c   1.000
_cell.angle_alpha   90.00
_cell.angle_beta   90.00
_cell.angle_gamma   90.00
#
_symmetry.space_group_name_H-M   'P 1'
#
loop_
_entity.id
_entity.type
_entity.pdbx_description
1 polymer ?
#
loop_
_entity_poly.entity_id
_entity_poly.type
_entity_poly.pdbx_seq_one_letter_code
_entity_poly.pdbx_strand_id
1 'polypeptide(L)'
;MGREKIKIVIKIYKNKFDKNRKYIVLKNDKYNISLIKSIPSRRAGKYVESLKKSWMRVRIERVEPGRVKIREEISGSGWLYFPSHRLAIGVVFLGSWGVLAASSIPSREPYFLPIGGKPPRLLGVRTIDFY
;
A
#
# COMPACT_ATOMS: atom_id res chain seq x y z
N MET A 1 14.70 9.14 -18.12
CA MET A 1 14.81 9.29 -16.65
C MET A 1 14.88 7.92 -16.01
N GLY A 2 16.05 7.55 -15.44
CA GLY A 2 16.25 6.25 -14.81
C GLY A 2 15.31 6.05 -13.62
N ARG A 3 14.58 4.93 -13.59
CA ARG A 3 13.78 4.54 -12.42
C ARG A 3 14.73 4.14 -11.29
N GLU A 4 15.09 5.08 -10.42
CA GLU A 4 15.82 4.76 -9.20
C GLU A 4 15.03 3.75 -8.36
N LYS A 5 15.69 2.64 -8.00
CA LYS A 5 15.09 1.59 -7.17
C LYS A 5 14.94 2.09 -5.74
N ILE A 6 13.71 2.20 -5.25
CA ILE A 6 13.43 2.41 -3.83
C ILE A 6 13.83 1.15 -3.05
N LYS A 7 14.86 1.26 -2.20
CA LYS A 7 15.30 0.18 -1.30
C LYS A 7 14.58 0.30 0.03
N ILE A 8 13.82 -0.75 0.39
CA ILE A 8 13.20 -0.86 1.72
C ILE A 8 13.98 -1.90 2.52
N VAL A 9 14.52 -1.48 3.66
CA VAL A 9 15.22 -2.37 4.59
C VAL A 9 14.22 -2.91 5.60
N ILE A 10 14.17 -4.24 5.74
CA ILE A 10 13.30 -4.94 6.67
C ILE A 10 14.17 -5.51 7.79
N LYS A 11 13.97 -5.07 9.03
CA LYS A 11 14.61 -5.65 10.21
C LYS A 11 13.56 -6.29 11.10
N ILE A 12 13.82 -7.51 11.55
CA ILE A 12 12.91 -8.26 12.42
C ILE A 12 13.56 -8.43 13.78
N TYR A 13 12.91 -7.93 14.83
CA TYR A 13 13.34 -8.05 16.20
C TYR A 13 12.39 -8.99 16.95
N LYS A 14 12.96 -9.90 17.75
CA LYS A 14 12.19 -10.70 18.70
C LYS A 14 11.97 -9.86 19.96
N ASN A 15 10.74 -9.84 20.49
CA ASN A 15 10.51 -9.22 21.79
C ASN A 15 11.10 -10.15 22.88
N LYS A 16 11.92 -9.59 23.77
CA LYS A 16 12.50 -10.33 24.91
C LYS A 16 11.46 -10.69 25.96
N PHE A 17 10.43 -9.86 26.12
CA PHE A 17 9.38 -10.01 27.14
C PHE A 17 8.18 -10.82 26.63
N ASP A 18 7.92 -10.82 25.32
CA ASP A 18 6.82 -11.58 24.70
C ASP A 18 7.31 -12.35 23.47
N LYS A 19 7.68 -13.62 23.68
CA LYS A 19 8.16 -14.50 22.60
C LYS A 19 7.12 -14.71 21.47
N ASN A 20 5.84 -14.44 21.74
CA ASN A 20 4.76 -14.57 20.77
C ASN A 20 4.61 -13.34 19.87
N ARG A 21 5.41 -12.28 20.09
CA ARG A 21 5.43 -11.09 19.23
C ARG A 21 6.81 -10.82 18.62
N LYS A 22 6.78 -10.34 17.38
CA LYS A 22 7.94 -9.80 16.66
C LYS A 22 7.66 -8.34 16.30
N TYR A 23 8.69 -7.52 16.35
CA TYR A 23 8.67 -6.16 15.82
C TYR A 23 9.33 -6.17 14.46
N ILE A 24 8.58 -5.73 13.44
CA ILE A 24 9.07 -5.59 12.09
C ILE A 24 9.25 -4.10 11.83
N VAL A 25 10.50 -3.72 11.58
CA VAL A 25 10.89 -2.35 11.27
C VAL A 25 11.14 -2.26 9.77
N LEU A 26 10.38 -1.40 9.11
CA LEU A 26 10.48 -1.09 7.69
C LEU A 26 11.11 0.29 7.56
N LYS A 27 12.30 0.37 6.98
CA LYS A 27 13.00 1.63 6.76
C LYS A 27 13.10 1.95 5.28
N ASN A 28 12.88 3.21 4.93
CA ASN A 28 13.22 3.78 3.65
C ASN A 28 14.08 5.03 3.89
N ASP A 29 15.38 4.89 3.65
CA ASP A 29 16.36 5.94 3.92
C ASP A 29 16.19 7.13 2.97
N LYS A 30 15.72 6.90 1.73
CA LYS A 30 15.48 7.97 0.73
C LYS A 30 14.50 9.03 1.22
N TYR A 31 13.49 8.62 2.01
CA TYR A 31 12.47 9.52 2.55
C TYR A 31 12.63 9.75 4.05
N ASN A 32 13.66 9.18 4.68
CA ASN A 32 13.85 9.17 6.13
C ASN A 32 12.61 8.66 6.90
N ILE A 33 11.99 7.58 6.40
CA ILE A 33 10.77 7.00 6.98
C ILE A 33 11.09 5.66 7.64
N SER A 34 10.63 5.50 8.89
CA SER A 34 10.69 4.24 9.62
C SER A 34 9.30 3.89 10.13
N LEU A 35 8.79 2.71 9.76
CA LEU A 35 7.54 2.16 10.27
C LEU A 35 7.84 0.94 11.14
N ILE A 36 7.22 0.90 12.31
CA ILE A 36 7.32 -0.23 13.23
C ILE A 36 5.96 -0.89 13.31
N LYS A 37 5.91 -2.21 13.09
CA LYS A 37 4.71 -3.02 13.29
C LYS A 37 5.00 -4.13 14.30
N SER A 38 4.17 -4.20 15.34
CA SER A 38 4.13 -5.33 16.26
C SER A 38 3.17 -6.37 15.69
N ILE A 39 3.67 -7.57 15.41
CA ILE A 39 2.89 -8.64 14.78
C ILE A 39 3.13 -9.96 15.54
N PRO A 40 2.12 -10.82 15.68
CA PRO A 40 2.32 -12.16 16.21
C PRO A 40 3.41 -12.92 15.47
N SER A 41 4.31 -13.59 16.20
CA SER A 41 5.46 -14.33 15.68
C SER A 41 5.09 -15.29 14.55
N ARG A 42 3.94 -15.98 14.67
CA ARG A 42 3.38 -16.90 13.66
C ARG A 42 2.97 -16.25 12.34
N ARG A 43 2.67 -14.94 12.34
CA ARG A 43 2.24 -14.17 11.15
C ARG A 43 3.37 -13.36 10.52
N ALA A 44 4.51 -13.24 11.20
CA ALA A 44 5.62 -12.40 10.75
C ALA A 44 6.16 -12.80 9.36
N GLY A 45 6.28 -14.11 9.08
CA GLY A 45 6.69 -14.60 7.76
C GLY A 45 5.73 -14.17 6.65
N LYS A 46 4.43 -14.47 6.83
CA LYS A 46 3.36 -14.07 5.89
C LYS A 46 3.31 -12.56 5.65
N TYR A 47 3.57 -11.75 6.68
CA TYR A 47 3.65 -10.30 6.53
C TYR A 47 4.85 -9.86 5.68
N VAL A 48 6.03 -10.44 5.91
CA VAL A 48 7.22 -10.12 5.10
C VAL A 48 7.03 -10.55 3.64
N GLU A 49 6.39 -11.70 3.41
CA GLU A 49 6.01 -12.15 2.07
C GLU A 49 5.00 -11.20 1.43
N SER A 50 4.01 -10.71 2.17
CA SER A 50 3.02 -9.80 1.64
C SER A 50 3.61 -8.46 1.19
N LEU A 51 4.69 -7.99 1.84
CA LEU A 51 5.46 -6.82 1.39
C LEU A 51 6.16 -7.03 0.02
N LYS A 52 6.33 -8.28 -0.43
CA LYS A 52 6.88 -8.58 -1.76
C LYS A 52 5.82 -8.53 -2.85
N LYS A 53 4.52 -8.49 -2.52
CA LYS A 53 3.44 -8.43 -3.51
C LYS A 53 3.65 -7.27 -4.47
N SER A 54 3.52 -7.58 -5.76
CA SER A 54 3.67 -6.64 -6.86
C SER A 54 2.54 -5.62 -6.87
N TRP A 55 2.83 -4.44 -7.38
CA TRP A 55 1.82 -3.43 -7.66
C TRP A 55 1.27 -3.67 -9.06
N MET A 56 -0.03 -3.50 -9.20
CA MET A 56 -0.70 -3.68 -10.49
C MET A 56 -1.05 -2.32 -11.04
N ARG A 57 -0.65 -2.00 -12.27
CA ARG A 57 -1.19 -0.81 -12.94
C ARG A 57 -2.66 -1.09 -13.24
N VAL A 58 -3.54 -0.16 -12.90
CA VAL A 58 -4.98 -0.28 -13.17
C VAL A 58 -5.41 0.82 -14.12
N ARG A 59 -6.36 0.51 -15.01
CA ARG A 59 -6.88 1.46 -15.98
C ARG A 59 -8.26 1.92 -15.57
N ILE A 60 -8.41 3.22 -15.34
CA ILE A 60 -9.68 3.81 -14.92
C ILE A 60 -10.55 4.11 -16.14
N GLU A 61 -11.74 3.52 -16.17
CA GLU A 61 -12.75 3.72 -17.22
C GLU A 61 -13.69 4.87 -16.87
N ARG A 62 -14.15 4.89 -15.60
CA ARG A 62 -15.12 5.88 -15.12
C ARG A 62 -14.79 6.31 -13.70
N VAL A 63 -15.07 7.57 -13.39
CA VAL A 63 -14.96 8.15 -12.05
C VAL A 63 -16.30 8.77 -11.70
N GLU A 64 -16.81 8.44 -10.53
CA GLU A 64 -18.00 9.03 -9.93
C GLU A 64 -17.62 9.54 -8.52
N PRO A 65 -18.38 10.44 -7.91
CA PRO A 65 -18.09 10.89 -6.55
C PRO A 65 -17.96 9.70 -5.58
N GLY A 66 -16.77 9.50 -5.02
CA GLY A 66 -16.48 8.40 -4.10
C GLY A 66 -16.42 7.00 -4.73
N ARG A 67 -16.50 6.87 -6.06
CA ARG A 67 -16.47 5.57 -6.77
C ARG A 67 -15.61 5.62 -8.02
N VAL A 68 -15.07 4.46 -8.38
CA VAL A 68 -14.27 4.30 -9.59
C VAL A 68 -14.59 2.98 -10.26
N LYS A 69 -14.69 3.00 -11.59
CA LYS A 69 -14.70 1.81 -12.42
C LYS A 69 -13.34 1.62 -13.06
N ILE A 70 -12.76 0.44 -12.88
CA ILE A 70 -11.53 0.01 -13.52
C ILE A 70 -11.82 -1.04 -14.58
N ARG A 71 -10.89 -1.21 -15.52
CA ARG A 71 -11.00 -2.24 -16.56
C ARG A 71 -10.74 -3.64 -16.00
N GLU A 72 -9.81 -3.73 -15.05
CA GLU A 72 -9.40 -4.98 -14.43
C GLU A 72 -10.45 -5.49 -13.42
N GLU A 73 -10.46 -6.79 -13.14
CA GLU A 73 -11.28 -7.36 -12.07
C GLU A 73 -10.43 -7.57 -10.81
N ILE A 74 -10.72 -6.79 -9.78
CA ILE A 74 -10.01 -6.85 -8.50
C ILE A 74 -11.04 -7.01 -7.39
N SER A 75 -10.79 -7.93 -6.46
CA SER A 75 -11.59 -8.04 -5.24
C SER A 75 -10.69 -7.89 -4.02
N GLY A 76 -10.88 -6.82 -3.25
CA GLY A 76 -10.11 -6.56 -2.05
C GLY A 76 -9.85 -5.08 -1.79
N SER A 77 -9.26 -4.81 -0.62
CA SER A 77 -8.92 -3.47 -0.15
C SER A 77 -7.44 -3.13 -0.36
N GLY A 78 -7.17 -1.85 -0.51
CA GLY A 78 -5.83 -1.33 -0.72
C GLY A 78 -5.83 0.17 -0.97
N TRP A 79 -4.88 0.60 -1.80
CA TRP A 79 -4.75 1.98 -2.23
C TRP A 79 -4.56 2.08 -3.75
N LEU A 80 -5.17 3.09 -4.35
CA LEU A 80 -4.77 3.60 -5.65
C LEU A 80 -3.64 4.61 -5.44
N TYR A 81 -2.43 4.24 -5.86
CA TYR A 81 -1.25 5.09 -5.82
C TYR A 81 -1.10 5.84 -7.15
N PHE A 82 -0.99 7.16 -7.07
CA PHE A 82 -0.81 8.09 -8.17
C PHE A 82 0.62 8.68 -8.10
N PRO A 83 1.61 8.11 -8.82
CA PRO A 83 3.02 8.48 -8.65
C PRO A 83 3.32 9.95 -8.92
N SER A 84 2.76 10.51 -10.00
CA SER A 84 2.98 11.92 -10.39
C SER A 84 2.46 12.91 -9.35
N HIS A 85 1.55 12.48 -8.47
CA HIS A 85 0.92 13.32 -7.46
C HIS A 85 1.40 13.01 -6.04
N ARG A 86 2.30 12.01 -5.88
CA ARG A 86 2.72 11.48 -4.57
C ARG A 86 1.53 11.25 -3.62
N LEU A 87 0.45 10.69 -4.16
CA LEU A 87 -0.81 10.49 -3.45
C LEU A 87 -1.25 9.02 -3.52
N ALA A 88 -1.70 8.47 -2.42
CA ALA A 88 -2.36 7.17 -2.33
C ALA A 88 -3.76 7.34 -1.74
N ILE A 89 -4.79 6.87 -2.45
CA ILE A 89 -6.20 6.96 -2.02
C ILE A 89 -6.67 5.55 -1.67
N GLY A 90 -7.22 5.38 -0.47
CA GLY A 90 -7.81 4.14 0.00
C GLY A 90 -8.95 3.71 -0.92
N VAL A 91 -8.99 2.42 -1.25
CA VAL A 91 -10.00 1.86 -2.14
C VAL A 91 -10.39 0.47 -1.69
N VAL A 92 -11.66 0.11 -1.88
CA VAL A 92 -12.17 -1.25 -1.77
C VAL A 92 -12.81 -1.63 -3.10
N PHE A 93 -12.24 -2.62 -3.79
CA PHE A 93 -12.77 -3.14 -5.05
C PHE A 93 -13.63 -4.39 -4.85
N LEU A 94 -14.71 -4.46 -5.64
CA LEU A 94 -15.56 -5.62 -5.85
C LEU A 94 -15.75 -5.79 -7.37
N GLY A 95 -14.91 -6.63 -7.98
CA GLY A 95 -14.85 -6.79 -9.43
C GLY A 95 -14.25 -5.55 -10.11
N SER A 96 -14.97 -4.98 -11.07
CA SER A 96 -14.53 -3.78 -11.81
C SER A 96 -14.86 -2.45 -11.11
N TRP A 97 -15.61 -2.49 -10.01
CA TRP A 97 -16.03 -1.29 -9.27
C TRP A 97 -15.32 -1.17 -7.93
N GLY A 98 -14.95 0.05 -7.55
CA GLY A 98 -14.34 0.34 -6.25
C GLY A 98 -14.92 1.58 -5.58
N VAL A 99 -14.99 1.54 -4.25
CA VAL A 99 -15.33 2.70 -3.40
C VAL A 99 -14.04 3.36 -2.94
N LEU A 100 -13.97 4.69 -3.03
CA LEU A 100 -12.79 5.50 -2.72
C LEU A 100 -12.97 6.22 -1.38
N ALA A 101 -11.85 6.43 -0.67
CA ALA A 101 -11.76 7.29 0.51
C ALA A 101 -11.73 8.80 0.16
N ALA A 102 -11.90 9.17 -1.10
CA ALA A 102 -11.91 10.54 -1.59
C ALA A 102 -13.04 10.73 -2.60
N SER A 103 -13.57 11.96 -2.70
CA SER A 103 -14.62 12.31 -3.67
C SER A 103 -14.13 12.27 -5.12
N SER A 104 -12.84 12.50 -5.36
CA SER A 104 -12.23 12.53 -6.68
C SER A 104 -10.82 11.94 -6.68
N ILE A 105 -10.30 11.65 -7.87
CA ILE A 105 -8.93 11.18 -8.09
C ILE A 105 -8.15 12.16 -8.97
N PRO A 106 -6.82 12.23 -8.85
CA PRO A 106 -6.04 13.21 -9.60
C PRO A 106 -5.66 12.75 -11.02
N SER A 107 -5.70 11.45 -11.33
CA SER A 107 -5.42 10.93 -12.68
C SER A 107 -6.09 9.58 -12.94
N ARG A 108 -6.03 9.11 -14.18
CA ARG A 108 -6.63 7.82 -14.62
C ARG A 108 -5.66 6.64 -14.66
N GLU A 109 -4.41 6.85 -14.27
CA GLU A 109 -3.36 5.82 -14.34
C GLU A 109 -2.73 5.52 -12.96
N PRO A 110 -3.49 4.99 -11.99
CA PRO A 110 -2.91 4.55 -10.73
C PRO A 110 -2.27 3.18 -10.80
N TYR A 111 -1.52 2.89 -9.75
CA TYR A 111 -1.15 1.53 -9.35
C TYR A 111 -2.02 1.10 -8.18
N PHE A 112 -2.60 -0.08 -8.23
CA PHE A 112 -3.24 -0.72 -7.09
C PHE A 112 -2.21 -1.37 -6.16
N LEU A 113 -2.26 -0.98 -4.89
CA LEU A 113 -1.44 -1.49 -3.80
C LEU A 113 -2.36 -2.19 -2.78
N PRO A 114 -2.37 -3.53 -2.69
CA PRO A 114 -3.24 -4.22 -1.75
C PRO A 114 -2.87 -3.91 -0.28
N ILE A 115 -3.82 -3.99 0.66
CA ILE A 115 -3.62 -3.62 2.09
C ILE A 115 -2.53 -4.43 2.82
N GLY A 116 -2.17 -5.60 2.28
CA GLY A 116 -1.04 -6.41 2.76
C GLY A 116 0.30 -6.12 2.07
N GLY A 117 0.31 -5.28 1.04
CA GLY A 117 1.51 -4.88 0.30
C GLY A 117 2.39 -3.91 1.07
N LYS A 118 3.36 -3.32 0.36
CA LYS A 118 4.19 -2.24 0.91
C LYS A 118 3.30 -1.05 1.27
N PRO A 119 3.31 -0.58 2.53
CA PRO A 119 2.55 0.59 2.93
C PRO A 119 2.91 1.80 2.06
N PRO A 120 1.94 2.54 1.50
CA PRO A 120 2.22 3.72 0.68
C PRO A 120 3.10 4.73 1.41
N ARG A 121 2.89 4.91 2.72
CA ARG A 121 3.68 5.82 3.56
C ARG A 121 5.20 5.56 3.48
N LEU A 122 5.65 4.32 3.24
CA LEU A 122 7.09 4.05 3.03
C LEU A 122 7.65 4.69 1.77
N LEU A 123 6.80 5.10 0.84
CA LEU A 123 7.17 5.75 -0.42
C LEU A 123 7.21 7.27 -0.30
N GLY A 124 7.02 7.83 0.91
CA GLY A 124 6.96 9.27 1.12
C GLY A 124 5.80 9.92 0.39
N VAL A 125 4.66 9.22 0.31
CA VAL A 125 3.44 9.68 -0.36
C VAL A 125 2.39 10.03 0.68
N ARG A 126 1.57 11.04 0.37
CA ARG A 126 0.39 11.37 1.17
C ARG A 126 -0.63 10.24 1.02
N THR A 127 -1.25 9.83 2.12
CA THR A 127 -2.33 8.83 2.11
C THR A 127 -3.63 9.52 2.50
N ILE A 128 -4.70 9.19 1.78
CA ILE A 128 -6.09 9.47 2.17
C ILE A 128 -6.74 8.09 2.31
N ASP A 129 -7.14 7.71 3.51
CA ASP A 129 -7.75 6.42 3.83
C ASP A 129 -9.09 6.58 4.57
N PHE A 130 -9.78 5.46 4.79
CA PHE A 130 -11.08 5.41 5.44
C PHE A 130 -11.01 5.55 6.99
N TYR A 131 -9.81 5.67 7.57
CA TYR A 131 -9.56 5.62 9.03
C TYR A 131 -8.63 6.72 9.49
#